data_AF-A0A4Q3N1D6-F1
#
_entry.id   AF-A0A4Q3N1D6-F1
#
_cell.length_a   1.000
_cell.length_b   1.000
_cell.length_c   1.000
_cell.angle_alpha   90.00
_cell.angle_beta   90.00
_cell.angle_gamma   90.00
#
_symmetry.space_group_name_H-M   'P 1'
#
loop_
_entity.id
_entity.type
_entity.pdbx_description
1 polymer ?
#
loop_
_entity_poly.entity_id
_entity_poly.type
_entity_poly.pdbx_seq_one_letter_code
_entity_poly.pdbx_strand_id
1 'polypeptide(L)'
;ADTLLRILSGQKPANVVRIGLTAKDISTTKGTKPDWGIMGLGSSYSKTCIVSTFRLSAKHRQDQLFKVVVHELGHTEGLEHCPVKTCFMRDAEGSNHTDEETGFCDKCKDVLKSRGWVL
;
A
#
# COMPACT_ATOMS: atom_id res chain seq x y z
N ALA A 1 -7.16 2.94 10.28
CA ALA A 1 -5.98 2.23 9.75
C ALA A 1 -4.77 2.48 10.65
N ASP A 2 -4.54 3.72 11.09
CA ASP A 2 -3.39 4.11 11.93
C ASP A 2 -3.25 3.24 13.19
N THR A 3 -4.36 3.00 13.89
CA THR A 3 -4.37 2.13 15.09
C THR A 3 -3.97 0.70 14.77
N LEU A 4 -4.44 0.13 13.65
CA LEU A 4 -4.09 -1.23 13.21
C LEU A 4 -2.60 -1.30 12.84
N LEU A 5 -2.10 -0.29 12.13
CA LEU A 5 -0.70 -0.19 11.76
C LEU A 5 0.21 -0.14 13.00
N ARG A 6 -0.18 0.63 14.02
CA ARG A 6 0.51 0.70 15.32
C ARG A 6 0.50 -0.64 16.07
N ILE A 7 -0.60 -1.37 16.01
CA ILE A 7 -0.68 -2.72 16.61
C ILE A 7 0.26 -3.67 15.86
N LEU A 8 0.27 -3.65 14.53
CA LEU A 8 1.11 -4.50 13.69
C LEU A 8 2.61 -4.22 13.88
N SER A 9 2.99 -2.96 14.13
CA SER A 9 4.38 -2.58 14.36
C SER A 9 4.90 -2.99 15.74
N GLY A 10 4.02 -3.30 16.70
CA GLY A 10 4.39 -3.73 18.05
C GLY A 10 5.19 -5.06 18.06
N GLN A 11 6.30 -5.08 18.81
CA GLN A 11 7.13 -6.28 19.03
C GLN A 11 7.47 -7.04 17.74
N LYS A 12 7.79 -6.31 16.66
CA LYS A 12 8.25 -6.88 15.39
C LYS A 12 9.76 -7.10 15.40
N PRO A 13 10.27 -8.26 14.95
CA PRO A 13 11.69 -8.41 14.65
C PRO A 13 12.15 -7.35 13.63
N ALA A 14 13.40 -6.90 13.74
CA ALA A 14 13.92 -5.83 12.87
C ALA A 14 13.86 -6.20 11.37
N ASN A 15 14.00 -7.48 11.04
CA ASN A 15 14.26 -7.97 9.69
C ASN A 15 13.00 -8.47 8.96
N VAL A 16 11.82 -8.11 9.47
CA VAL A 16 10.53 -8.63 8.98
C VAL A 16 9.69 -7.48 8.43
N VAL A 17 9.03 -7.69 7.30
CA VAL A 17 7.92 -6.86 6.85
C VAL A 17 6.62 -7.54 7.30
N ARG A 18 5.69 -6.82 7.93
CA ARG A 18 4.37 -7.36 8.30
C ARG A 18 3.28 -6.71 7.47
N ILE A 19 2.44 -7.55 6.88
CA ILE A 19 1.24 -7.14 6.15
C ILE A 19 0.03 -7.65 6.92
N GLY A 20 -0.83 -6.75 7.36
CA GLY A 20 -2.15 -7.11 7.86
C GLY A 20 -3.18 -7.07 6.72
N LEU A 21 -4.07 -8.05 6.69
CA LEU A 21 -5.18 -8.10 5.74
C LEU A 21 -6.49 -8.03 6.50
N THR A 22 -7.44 -7.25 6.00
CA THR A 22 -8.78 -7.16 6.57
C THR A 22 -9.85 -7.07 5.48
N ALA A 23 -11.05 -7.55 5.79
CA ALA A 23 -12.23 -7.34 4.94
C ALA A 23 -13.10 -6.15 5.40
N LYS A 24 -12.75 -5.51 6.53
CA LYS A 24 -13.46 -4.34 7.06
C LYS A 24 -12.95 -3.06 6.42
N ASP A 25 -13.83 -2.07 6.28
CA ASP A 25 -13.42 -0.75 5.83
C ASP A 25 -12.37 -0.14 6.78
N ILE A 26 -11.47 0.66 6.21
CA ILE A 26 -10.42 1.34 6.97
C ILE A 26 -10.26 2.77 6.47
N SER A 27 -9.84 3.63 7.39
CA SER A 27 -9.62 5.05 7.14
C SER A 27 -8.34 5.55 7.80
N THR A 28 -7.87 6.73 7.44
CA THR A 28 -6.79 7.45 8.12
C THR A 28 -7.11 8.93 8.18
N THR A 29 -6.37 9.69 8.97
CA THR A 29 -6.46 11.15 8.95
C THR A 29 -5.65 11.71 7.78
N LYS A 30 -6.34 12.36 6.82
CA LYS A 30 -5.73 13.07 5.69
C LYS A 30 -5.92 14.58 5.84
N GLY A 31 -4.91 15.27 6.35
CA GLY A 31 -4.98 16.71 6.63
C GLY A 31 -6.07 17.03 7.66
N THR A 32 -7.05 17.83 7.27
CA THR A 32 -8.20 18.18 8.14
C THR A 32 -9.33 17.15 8.14
N LYS A 33 -9.21 16.06 7.35
CA LYS A 33 -10.23 15.00 7.25
C LYS A 33 -9.82 13.83 8.15
N PRO A 34 -10.39 13.66 9.35
CA PRO A 34 -9.97 12.64 10.30
C PRO A 34 -10.27 11.20 9.86
N ASP A 35 -11.30 11.02 9.02
CA ASP A 35 -11.83 9.72 8.62
C ASP A 35 -11.82 9.57 7.08
N TRP A 36 -10.63 9.69 6.47
CA TRP A 36 -10.45 9.53 5.03
C TRP A 36 -10.34 8.05 4.67
N GLY A 37 -11.32 7.52 3.93
CA GLY A 37 -11.35 6.13 3.50
C GLY A 37 -10.22 5.76 2.54
N ILE A 38 -9.60 4.61 2.77
CA ILE A 38 -8.41 4.14 2.03
C ILE A 38 -8.49 2.63 1.76
N MET A 39 -7.73 2.16 0.77
CA MET A 39 -7.58 0.72 0.47
C MET A 39 -6.43 0.08 1.24
N GLY A 40 -5.42 0.85 1.61
CA GLY A 40 -4.29 0.40 2.41
C GLY A 40 -3.57 1.57 3.07
N LEU A 41 -2.65 1.24 3.97
CA LEU A 41 -1.73 2.18 4.60
C LEU A 41 -0.42 1.48 4.97
N GLY A 42 0.68 1.99 4.44
CA GLY A 42 2.03 1.49 4.67
C GLY A 42 2.93 2.50 5.38
N SER A 43 3.92 1.99 6.10
CA SER A 43 4.96 2.81 6.74
C SER A 43 6.35 2.25 6.45
N SER A 44 7.20 3.10 5.87
CA SER A 44 8.62 2.84 5.63
C SER A 44 9.41 2.71 6.94
N TYR A 45 9.00 3.43 7.98
CA TYR A 45 9.66 3.43 9.29
C TYR A 45 9.43 2.12 10.04
N SER A 46 8.18 1.71 10.21
CA SER A 46 7.86 0.49 10.95
C SER A 46 7.99 -0.78 10.12
N LYS A 47 8.16 -0.69 8.79
CA LYS A 47 8.14 -1.83 7.86
C LYS A 47 6.86 -2.67 8.02
N THR A 48 5.74 -1.99 8.12
CA THR A 48 4.42 -2.61 8.24
C THR A 48 3.43 -1.94 7.31
N CYS A 49 2.44 -2.70 6.87
CA CYS A 49 1.28 -2.16 6.17
C CYS A 49 0.00 -2.92 6.53
N ILE A 50 -1.14 -2.29 6.26
CA ILE A 50 -2.48 -2.88 6.36
C ILE A 50 -3.16 -2.70 5.00
N VAL A 51 -3.81 -3.74 4.49
CA VAL A 51 -4.61 -3.69 3.26
C VAL A 51 -6.03 -4.17 3.55
N SER A 52 -7.01 -3.46 3.00
CA SER A 52 -8.41 -3.82 3.09
C SER A 52 -8.99 -4.24 1.74
N THR A 53 -9.75 -5.34 1.74
CA THR A 53 -10.52 -5.74 0.56
C THR A 53 -11.87 -5.03 0.45
N PHE A 54 -12.24 -4.16 1.39
CA PHE A 54 -13.59 -3.59 1.47
C PHE A 54 -13.94 -2.71 0.26
N ARG A 55 -13.00 -1.88 -0.19
CA ARG A 55 -13.17 -0.92 -1.30
C ARG A 55 -12.69 -1.44 -2.66
N LEU A 56 -12.29 -2.72 -2.73
CA LEU A 56 -11.87 -3.34 -3.98
C LEU A 56 -13.08 -3.73 -4.83
N SER A 57 -12.88 -3.73 -6.15
CA SER A 57 -13.87 -4.22 -7.12
C SER A 57 -14.25 -5.67 -6.83
N ALA A 58 -15.55 -5.98 -6.82
CA ALA A 58 -16.00 -7.37 -6.68
C ALA A 58 -15.57 -8.25 -7.86
N LYS A 59 -15.49 -7.68 -9.07
CA LYS A 59 -15.13 -8.38 -10.31
C LYS A 59 -13.62 -8.62 -10.42
N HIS A 60 -12.81 -7.68 -9.96
CA HIS A 60 -11.34 -7.70 -10.11
C HIS A 60 -10.62 -7.84 -8.75
N ARG A 61 -11.30 -8.39 -7.74
CA ARG A 61 -10.86 -8.39 -6.34
C ARG A 61 -9.45 -8.94 -6.14
N GLN A 62 -9.13 -10.07 -6.78
CA GLN A 62 -7.84 -10.74 -6.60
C GLN A 62 -6.69 -9.93 -7.19
N ASP A 63 -6.89 -9.38 -8.40
CA ASP A 63 -5.90 -8.54 -9.08
C ASP A 63 -5.66 -7.23 -8.33
N GLN A 64 -6.74 -6.55 -7.92
CA GLN A 64 -6.62 -5.33 -7.13
C GLN A 64 -6.02 -5.57 -5.75
N LEU A 65 -6.32 -6.69 -5.09
CA LEU A 65 -5.68 -7.04 -3.83
C LEU A 65 -4.17 -7.19 -4.01
N PHE A 66 -3.74 -7.89 -5.05
CA PHE A 66 -2.31 -8.02 -5.38
C PHE A 66 -1.67 -6.64 -5.57
N LYS A 67 -2.27 -5.78 -6.40
CA LYS A 67 -1.74 -4.45 -6.71
C LYS A 67 -1.68 -3.53 -5.50
N VAL A 68 -2.73 -3.49 -4.67
CA VAL A 68 -2.72 -2.70 -3.43
C VAL A 68 -1.72 -3.26 -2.42
N VAL A 69 -1.58 -4.58 -2.27
CA VAL A 69 -0.53 -5.16 -1.42
C VAL A 69 0.86 -4.75 -1.89
N VAL A 70 1.11 -4.80 -3.20
CA VAL A 70 2.39 -4.42 -3.79
C VAL A 70 2.65 -2.91 -3.64
N HIS A 71 1.62 -2.07 -3.77
CA HIS A 71 1.68 -0.63 -3.49
C HIS A 71 2.13 -0.37 -2.04
N GLU A 72 1.45 -0.99 -1.07
CA GLU A 72 1.77 -0.78 0.34
C GLU A 72 3.14 -1.35 0.71
N LEU A 73 3.54 -2.47 0.10
CA LEU A 73 4.91 -2.98 0.23
C LEU A 73 5.93 -1.99 -0.32
N GLY A 74 5.64 -1.35 -1.46
CA GLY A 74 6.45 -0.27 -1.99
C GLY A 74 6.67 0.86 -0.98
N HIS A 75 5.61 1.28 -0.26
CA HIS A 75 5.75 2.22 0.85
C HIS A 75 6.63 1.70 1.98
N THR A 76 6.52 0.41 2.34
CA THR A 76 7.44 -0.16 3.33
C THR A 76 8.90 -0.10 2.89
N GLU A 77 9.18 -0.12 1.58
CA GLU A 77 10.53 0.03 1.03
C GLU A 77 10.99 1.48 0.80
N GLY A 78 10.12 2.44 1.13
CA GLY A 78 10.42 3.87 1.04
C GLY A 78 10.05 4.51 -0.30
N LEU A 79 9.26 3.84 -1.14
CA LEU A 79 8.66 4.50 -2.30
C LEU A 79 7.59 5.48 -1.84
N GLU A 80 7.59 6.67 -2.43
CA GLU A 80 6.48 7.61 -2.35
C GLU A 80 5.49 7.38 -3.50
N HIS A 81 4.37 8.09 -3.49
CA HIS A 81 3.42 8.03 -4.60
C HIS A 81 4.09 8.45 -5.91
N CYS A 82 3.76 7.74 -6.99
CA CYS A 82 4.32 7.94 -8.32
C CYS A 82 3.29 8.63 -9.23
N PRO A 83 3.68 9.67 -9.99
CA PRO A 83 2.77 10.34 -10.93
C PRO A 83 2.47 9.52 -12.20
N VAL A 84 3.20 8.41 -12.43
CA VAL A 84 2.98 7.55 -13.59
C VAL A 84 1.70 6.74 -13.38
N LYS A 85 0.69 6.99 -14.22
CA LYS A 85 -0.67 6.44 -14.08
C LYS A 85 -0.76 4.91 -14.15
N THR A 86 0.20 4.27 -14.80
CA THR A 86 0.28 2.80 -14.93
C THR A 86 1.16 2.18 -13.85
N CYS A 87 1.78 2.98 -12.97
CA CYS A 87 2.65 2.51 -11.91
C CYS A 87 1.84 1.99 -10.72
N PHE A 88 2.23 0.85 -10.13
CA PHE A 88 1.62 0.36 -8.88
C PHE A 88 1.70 1.35 -7.71
N MET A 89 2.61 2.33 -7.74
CA MET A 89 2.70 3.37 -6.71
C MET A 89 1.82 4.60 -6.96
N ARG A 90 0.87 4.57 -7.91
CA ARG A 90 -0.04 5.70 -8.16
C ARG A 90 -0.93 5.94 -6.94
N ASP A 91 -1.10 7.20 -6.53
CA ASP A 91 -2.08 7.55 -5.48
C ASP A 91 -3.51 7.28 -5.99
N ALA A 92 -4.32 6.66 -5.15
CA ALA A 92 -5.73 6.41 -5.43
C ALA A 92 -6.58 7.69 -5.41
N GLU A 93 -6.13 8.75 -4.72
CA GLU A 93 -6.78 10.07 -4.63
C GLU A 93 -8.25 10.02 -4.15
N GLY A 94 -8.63 8.96 -3.42
CA GLY A 94 -10.01 8.72 -2.97
C GLY A 94 -10.89 7.96 -3.98
N SER A 95 -10.30 7.50 -5.07
CA SER A 95 -10.91 6.65 -6.11
C SER A 95 -10.30 5.25 -6.10
N ASN A 96 -10.60 4.43 -7.12
CA ASN A 96 -9.96 3.13 -7.34
C ASN A 96 -9.54 3.04 -8.82
N HIS A 97 -8.26 3.35 -9.08
CA HIS A 97 -7.65 3.34 -10.42
C HIS A 97 -6.83 2.06 -10.68
N THR A 98 -6.92 1.09 -9.80
CA THR A 98 -6.01 -0.06 -9.73
C THR A 98 -6.09 -0.94 -10.99
N ASP A 99 -7.20 -0.92 -11.71
CA ASP A 99 -7.34 -1.64 -12.98
C ASP A 99 -6.50 -1.03 -14.12
N GLU A 100 -6.10 0.25 -14.02
CA GLU A 100 -5.25 0.95 -15.01
C GLU A 100 -3.74 0.67 -14.79
N GLU A 101 -3.37 0.12 -13.63
CA GLU A 101 -1.98 -0.10 -13.24
C GLU A 101 -1.46 -1.43 -13.79
N THR A 102 -0.25 -1.40 -14.37
CA THR A 102 0.32 -2.54 -15.10
C THR A 102 1.65 -3.04 -14.54
N GLY A 103 2.33 -2.27 -13.68
CA GLY A 103 3.64 -2.63 -13.14
C GLY A 103 4.29 -1.50 -12.36
N PHE A 104 5.46 -1.72 -11.76
CA PHE A 104 6.30 -0.60 -11.32
C PHE A 104 6.94 0.10 -12.53
N CYS A 105 7.00 1.43 -12.52
CA CYS A 105 7.79 2.18 -13.51
C CYS A 105 9.30 2.02 -13.23
N ASP A 106 10.15 2.37 -14.20
CA ASP A 106 11.60 2.16 -14.09
C ASP A 106 12.22 2.84 -12.86
N LYS A 107 11.78 4.07 -12.54
CA LYS A 107 12.24 4.77 -11.33
C LYS A 107 11.92 4.02 -10.03
N CYS A 108 10.70 3.46 -9.92
CA CYS A 108 10.32 2.68 -8.76
C CYS A 108 11.07 1.34 -8.72
N LYS A 109 11.28 0.69 -9.87
CA LYS A 109 12.09 -0.52 -9.97
C LYS A 109 13.53 -0.29 -9.51
N ASP A 110 14.15 0.81 -9.92
CA ASP A 110 15.53 1.14 -9.54
C ASP A 110 15.68 1.27 -8.02
N VAL A 111 14.74 1.94 -7.36
CA VAL A 111 14.69 2.02 -5.90
C VAL A 111 14.53 0.63 -5.28
N LEU A 112 13.57 -0.19 -5.75
CA LEU A 112 13.36 -1.54 -5.20
C LEU A 112 14.56 -2.46 -5.42
N LYS A 113 15.22 -2.39 -6.59
CA LYS A 113 16.47 -3.12 -6.86
C LYS A 113 17.58 -2.69 -5.91
N SER A 114 17.70 -1.41 -5.60
CA SER A 114 18.64 -0.92 -4.57
C SER A 114 18.34 -1.46 -3.15
N ARG A 115 17.12 -1.95 -2.92
CA ARG A 115 16.68 -2.62 -1.68
C ARG A 115 16.76 -4.16 -1.78
N GLY A 116 17.28 -4.71 -2.87
CA GLY A 116 17.49 -6.16 -3.04
C GLY A 116 16.32 -6.91 -3.69
N TRP A 117 15.32 -6.22 -4.24
CA TRP A 117 14.25 -6.88 -4.98
C TRP A 117 14.72 -7.36 -6.36
N VAL A 118 14.25 -8.54 -6.78
CA VAL A 118 14.48 -9.10 -8.12
C VAL A 118 13.25 -8.81 -8.99
N LEU A 119 13.39 -7.86 -9.92
CA LEU A 119 12.32 -7.28 -10.75
C LEU A 119 12.71 -7.16 -12.22
#